data_AF-A0A257TJ01-F1
#
_entry.id   AF-A0A257TJ01-F1
#
_cell.length_a   1.000
_cell.length_b   1.000
_cell.length_c   1.000
_cell.angle_alpha   90.00
_cell.angle_beta   90.00
_cell.angle_gamma   90.00
#
_symmetry.space_group_name_H-M   'P 1'
#
loop_
_entity.id
_entity.type
_entity.pdbx_description
1 polymer ?
#
loop_
_entity_poly.entity_id
_entity_poly.type
_entity_poly.pdbx_seq_one_letter_code
_entity_poly.pdbx_strand_id
1 'polypeptide(L)'
;MVRPYGEREIEIILPEADQAEQDRTRKIISQQGQMEFRIVADDRYDKSVIELARDPRFEEPKSEVFEGEPAPGEKPDVEAKWAPVSPEARYLANETHFATRVNKKGEMEALVLVDQFNVTGDYLSTAVPGIDRFGRPAVSFGFNAKGARLFGKLTGANLPDPAHADLKRLLAIILDDRLRSAPAINSKIEDRGEITGSFTQQEVEDLAAVLTAGRLPATLRKEPTSSLTTGPTLGRDTIQKGVYSMLVATMAVVLFMLAYYRFAGLVANLALLLNVLLIVAFMILFHAAFTLSGLAGLALTVGMAVDANVLIYERMREELGRGATLRMAIRNGFERATTTIVDANVTTLISAVVLYAIGTDQVKGFAVTLILGIVMNLFTAITFTRLLFDMAEKKRWITRLKMLHVLENPNFDFVGKRYAAIALSLILIGVGLVASFERGRGLLDIDFTGGVSVEALFEKPQNVADIRERVRDLPDVTVQDIHIGGEPLGKRFLIITSKSDIDETDLQQPGPKTNIEWVEELIELAGGEPIFPELRKTRKAMGRVVQPEQVIERNPDVIFASWCGMKVNIDAICSRPGWEAIAAVRNRRVYEIPSSHILQPGPASLTEGVQQIHAILRAVSG
;
A
#
# COMPACT_ATOMS: atom_id res chain seq x y z
N MET A 1 -2.81 12.60 2.92
CA MET A 1 -3.90 11.86 3.60
C MET A 1 -3.37 10.50 4.03
N VAL A 2 -3.66 10.05 5.25
CA VAL A 2 -3.24 8.74 5.77
C VAL A 2 -4.48 7.96 6.17
N ARG A 3 -4.65 6.72 5.68
CA ARG A 3 -5.77 5.85 6.05
C ARG A 3 -5.32 4.39 6.20
N PRO A 4 -5.94 3.60 7.10
CA PRO A 4 -5.65 2.17 7.18
C PRO A 4 -6.10 1.48 5.89
N TYR A 5 -5.28 0.53 5.43
CA TYR A 5 -5.57 -0.33 4.28
C TYR A 5 -5.44 -1.78 4.72
N GLY A 6 -6.58 -2.50 4.80
CA GLY A 6 -6.61 -3.82 5.41
C GLY A 6 -6.21 -3.83 6.90
N GLU A 7 -5.71 -4.96 7.39
CA GLU A 7 -5.36 -5.15 8.81
C GLU A 7 -3.93 -4.77 9.18
N ARG A 8 -3.02 -4.68 8.20
CA ARG A 8 -1.57 -4.53 8.43
C ARG A 8 -0.89 -3.46 7.57
N GLU A 9 -1.65 -2.72 6.77
CA GLU A 9 -1.10 -1.74 5.85
C GLU A 9 -1.71 -0.36 6.09
N ILE A 10 -0.97 0.66 5.70
CA ILE A 10 -1.39 2.06 5.79
C ILE A 10 -1.16 2.67 4.42
N GLU A 11 -2.19 3.32 3.91
CA GLU A 11 -2.11 4.05 2.65
C GLU A 11 -1.87 5.52 2.92
N ILE A 12 -0.87 6.07 2.22
CA ILE A 12 -0.44 7.46 2.34
C ILE A 12 -0.55 8.10 0.96
N ILE A 13 -1.47 9.05 0.83
CA ILE A 13 -1.73 9.79 -0.41
C ILE A 13 -1.12 11.18 -0.27
N LEU A 14 -0.15 11.49 -1.13
CA LEU A 14 0.49 12.80 -1.22
C LEU A 14 -0.03 13.52 -2.48
N PRO A 15 -1.05 14.38 -2.36
CA PRO A 15 -1.54 15.13 -3.51
C PRO A 15 -0.49 16.15 -3.95
N GLU A 16 -0.29 16.28 -5.26
CA GLU A 16 0.55 17.32 -5.88
C GLU A 16 2.04 17.31 -5.46
N ALA A 17 2.53 16.23 -4.85
CA ALA A 17 3.92 16.13 -4.42
C ALA A 17 4.85 15.86 -5.61
N ASP A 18 5.93 16.63 -5.72
CA ASP A 18 7.01 16.37 -6.69
C ASP A 18 7.88 15.19 -6.23
N GLN A 19 8.80 14.74 -7.09
CA GLN A 19 9.64 13.57 -6.79
C GLN A 19 10.52 13.81 -5.54
N ALA A 20 11.02 15.03 -5.36
CA ALA A 20 11.89 15.37 -4.24
C ALA A 20 11.12 15.35 -2.91
N GLU A 21 9.89 15.87 -2.90
CA GLU A 21 8.99 15.85 -1.77
C GLU A 21 8.51 14.44 -1.43
N GLN A 22 8.27 13.61 -2.44
CA GLN A 22 7.96 12.19 -2.24
C GLN A 22 9.11 11.43 -1.59
N ASP A 23 10.33 11.58 -2.10
CA ASP A 23 11.52 10.92 -1.57
C ASP A 23 11.82 11.40 -0.14
N ARG A 24 11.66 12.71 0.12
CA ARG A 24 11.75 13.29 1.46
C ARG A 24 10.72 12.68 2.41
N THR A 25 9.45 12.65 2.00
CA THR A 25 8.35 12.13 2.82
C THR A 25 8.55 10.64 3.11
N ARG A 26 8.99 9.86 2.12
CA ARG A 26 9.35 8.45 2.29
C ARG A 26 10.44 8.29 3.34
N LYS A 27 11.49 9.11 3.30
CA LYS A 27 12.58 9.10 4.29
C LYS A 27 12.05 9.36 5.69
N ILE A 28 11.23 10.39 5.87
CA ILE A 28 10.63 10.76 7.17
C ILE A 28 9.74 9.63 7.72
N ILE A 29 8.87 9.05 6.89
CA ILE A 29 7.95 7.98 7.31
C ILE A 29 8.69 6.68 7.65
N SER A 30 9.82 6.42 6.98
CA SER A 30 10.64 5.23 7.25
C SER A 30 11.46 5.32 8.55
N GLN A 31 11.64 6.53 9.09
CA GLN A 31 12.36 6.76 10.33
C GLN A 31 11.47 6.38 11.51
N GLN A 32 12.04 5.62 12.46
CA GLN A 32 11.28 5.18 13.63
C GLN A 32 11.10 6.29 14.66
N GLY A 33 11.92 7.35 14.57
CA GLY A 33 11.90 8.47 15.50
C GLY A 33 12.42 8.08 16.89
N GLN A 34 13.23 7.02 16.98
CA GLN A 34 13.78 6.57 18.25
C GLN A 34 14.92 7.48 18.68
N MET A 35 14.70 8.26 19.73
CA MET A 35 15.74 9.10 20.32
C MET A 35 16.14 8.58 21.70
N GLU A 36 17.44 8.51 21.97
CA GLU A 36 17.98 8.15 23.27
C GLU A 36 19.11 9.09 23.68
N PHE A 37 19.18 9.38 24.98
CA PHE A 37 20.30 10.08 25.59
C PHE A 37 21.10 9.12 26.45
N ARG A 38 22.41 9.04 26.20
CA ARG A 38 23.35 8.16 26.90
C ARG A 38 24.64 8.90 27.22
N ILE A 39 25.48 8.35 28.07
CA ILE A 39 26.81 8.90 28.34
C ILE A 39 27.83 8.13 27.50
N VAL A 40 28.73 8.83 26.80
CA VAL A 40 29.85 8.17 26.11
C VAL A 40 30.81 7.62 27.15
N ALA A 41 31.19 6.35 27.02
CA ALA A 41 32.13 5.72 27.94
C ALA A 41 33.54 6.33 27.78
N ASP A 42 34.13 6.73 28.90
CA ASP A 42 35.42 7.40 28.96
C ASP A 42 36.39 6.60 29.84
N ASP A 43 37.56 6.23 29.31
CA ASP A 43 38.57 5.41 30.02
C ASP A 43 39.02 6.03 31.35
N ARG A 44 38.87 7.34 31.52
CA ARG A 44 39.23 8.05 32.74
C ARG A 44 38.26 7.78 33.89
N TYR A 45 37.03 7.35 33.58
CA TYR A 45 36.00 7.08 34.57
C TYR A 45 35.45 5.66 34.54
N ASP A 46 35.31 5.08 33.34
CA ASP A 46 34.53 3.87 33.07
C ASP A 46 35.43 2.72 32.61
N LYS A 47 36.69 2.72 33.07
CA LYS A 47 37.73 1.78 32.67
C LYS A 47 37.30 0.31 32.80
N SER A 48 36.62 -0.05 33.88
CA SER A 48 36.10 -1.41 34.11
C SER A 48 35.10 -1.83 33.02
N VAL A 49 34.18 -0.95 32.65
CA VAL A 49 33.16 -1.21 31.62
C VAL A 49 33.79 -1.27 30.24
N ILE A 50 34.80 -0.44 29.97
CA ILE A 50 35.54 -0.44 28.70
C ILE A 50 36.39 -1.71 28.55
N GLU A 51 37.05 -2.16 29.62
CA GLU A 51 37.78 -3.42 29.63
C GLU A 51 36.84 -4.61 29.42
N LEU A 52 35.67 -4.61 30.07
CA LEU A 52 34.63 -5.60 29.85
C LEU A 52 34.11 -5.59 28.41
N ALA A 53 33.87 -4.41 27.83
CA ALA A 53 33.39 -4.25 26.45
C ALA A 53 34.40 -4.69 25.38
N ARG A 54 35.69 -4.78 25.75
CA ARG A 54 36.79 -5.26 24.89
C ARG A 54 37.04 -6.77 25.02
N ASP A 55 36.32 -7.45 25.91
CA ASP A 55 36.38 -8.90 26.03
C ASP A 55 35.83 -9.56 24.75
N PRO A 56 36.52 -10.59 24.20
CA PRO A 56 36.04 -11.36 23.04
C PRO A 56 34.60 -11.88 23.16
N ARG A 57 34.07 -12.05 24.38
CA ARG A 57 32.67 -12.44 24.63
C ARG A 57 31.62 -11.46 24.12
N PHE A 58 32.00 -10.19 23.91
CA PHE A 58 31.15 -9.10 23.40
C PHE A 58 31.59 -8.62 21.99
N GLU A 59 32.37 -9.46 21.28
CA GLU A 59 32.57 -9.29 19.85
C GLU A 59 31.26 -9.53 19.07
N GLU A 60 31.20 -9.00 17.84
CA GLU A 60 30.00 -9.07 17.00
C GLU A 60 29.42 -10.47 16.86
N PRO A 61 28.09 -10.65 17.02
CA PRO A 61 27.06 -9.61 16.85
C PRO A 61 26.56 -8.91 18.13
N LYS A 62 27.19 -9.12 19.29
CA LYS A 62 26.70 -8.52 20.54
C LYS A 62 27.06 -7.05 20.61
N SER A 63 26.05 -6.18 20.52
CA SER A 63 26.19 -4.73 20.73
C SER A 63 26.09 -4.35 22.20
N GLU A 64 25.54 -5.21 23.06
CA GLU A 64 25.29 -4.96 24.48
C GLU A 64 26.37 -5.63 25.35
N VAL A 65 26.79 -4.92 26.40
CA VAL A 65 27.82 -5.30 27.37
C VAL A 65 27.16 -5.37 28.74
N PHE A 66 27.37 -6.45 29.48
CA PHE A 66 26.74 -6.71 30.78
C PHE A 66 27.67 -7.53 31.68
N GLU A 67 27.58 -7.32 32.99
CA GLU A 67 28.37 -8.07 33.97
C GLU A 67 27.66 -9.36 34.39
N GLY A 68 28.39 -10.48 34.41
CA GLY A 68 27.89 -11.81 34.79
C GLY A 68 27.13 -12.56 33.69
N GLU A 69 26.88 -13.85 33.93
CA GLU A 69 25.96 -14.64 33.07
C GLU A 69 24.54 -14.54 33.66
N PRO A 70 23.53 -14.11 32.87
CA PRO A 70 22.17 -14.02 33.36
C PRO A 70 21.65 -15.42 33.74
N ALA A 71 20.86 -15.49 34.82
CA ALA A 71 20.19 -16.73 35.20
C ALA A 71 19.26 -17.21 34.07
N PRO A 72 19.01 -18.53 33.92
CA PRO A 72 18.15 -19.04 32.86
C PRO A 72 16.76 -18.39 32.86
N GLY A 73 16.47 -17.57 31.84
CA GLY A 73 15.18 -16.87 31.67
C GLY A 73 15.17 -15.40 32.09
N GLU A 74 16.26 -14.87 32.62
CA GLU A 74 16.38 -13.46 33.01
C GLU A 74 17.16 -12.66 31.96
N LYS A 75 16.76 -11.40 31.69
CA LYS A 75 17.52 -10.53 30.78
C LYS A 75 18.73 -9.98 31.53
N PRO A 76 19.93 -9.99 30.94
CA PRO A 76 21.11 -9.42 31.58
C PRO A 76 20.92 -7.91 31.78
N ASP A 77 21.45 -7.39 32.89
CA ASP A 77 21.47 -5.94 33.13
C ASP A 77 22.55 -5.33 32.25
N VAL A 78 22.12 -4.61 31.21
CA VAL A 78 23.04 -4.06 30.20
C VAL A 78 23.69 -2.81 30.79
N GLU A 79 25.01 -2.82 30.88
CA GLU A 79 25.82 -1.71 31.39
C GLU A 79 26.25 -0.75 30.30
N ALA A 80 26.49 -1.25 29.09
CA ALA A 80 26.87 -0.44 27.95
C ALA A 80 26.43 -1.04 26.62
N LYS A 81 26.32 -0.20 25.59
CA LYS A 81 25.97 -0.59 24.22
C LYS A 81 26.93 0.09 23.23
N TRP A 82 27.31 -0.63 22.19
CA TRP A 82 28.00 -0.08 21.03
C TRP A 82 26.99 0.57 20.08
N ALA A 83 27.13 1.88 19.86
CA ALA A 83 26.27 2.66 18.98
C ALA A 83 27.03 3.09 17.72
N PRO A 84 26.53 2.77 16.51
CA PRO A 84 27.08 3.28 15.25
C PRO A 84 27.17 4.81 15.22
N VAL A 85 28.35 5.33 14.93
CA VAL A 85 28.65 6.77 14.89
C VAL A 85 28.31 7.32 13.50
N SER A 86 27.57 8.41 13.45
CA SER A 86 27.29 9.11 12.19
C SER A 86 28.52 9.94 11.73
N PRO A 87 28.60 10.33 10.45
CA PRO A 87 29.75 11.11 9.94
C PRO A 87 30.06 12.36 10.75
N GLU A 88 29.03 13.01 11.31
CA GLU A 88 29.15 14.26 12.08
C GLU A 88 29.80 14.04 13.46
N ALA A 89 29.66 12.84 14.05
CA ALA A 89 30.21 12.50 15.35
C ALA A 89 31.56 11.74 15.29
N ARG A 90 32.17 11.61 14.10
CA ARG A 90 33.47 10.94 13.92
C ARG A 90 34.63 11.59 14.66
N TYR A 91 34.48 12.83 15.14
CA TYR A 91 35.50 13.48 15.97
C TYR A 91 35.83 12.66 17.24
N LEU A 92 34.90 11.82 17.72
CA LEU A 92 35.13 10.90 18.82
C LEU A 92 36.30 9.91 18.56
N ALA A 93 36.62 9.62 17.29
CA ALA A 93 37.74 8.75 16.92
C ALA A 93 39.10 9.40 17.17
N ASN A 94 39.15 10.74 17.15
CA ASN A 94 40.39 11.49 17.29
C ASN A 94 40.86 11.56 18.74
N GLU A 95 40.01 11.17 19.68
CA GLU A 95 40.27 11.21 21.11
C GLU A 95 40.45 9.80 21.66
N THR A 96 41.66 9.49 22.14
CA THR A 96 42.07 8.13 22.52
C THR A 96 41.41 7.59 23.79
N HIS A 97 40.76 8.46 24.55
CA HIS A 97 40.13 8.10 25.83
C HIS A 97 38.67 7.64 25.67
N PHE A 98 38.06 7.80 24.50
CA PHE A 98 36.75 7.20 24.21
C PHE A 98 36.91 5.80 23.63
N ALA A 99 36.09 4.88 24.13
CA ALA A 99 36.05 3.54 23.57
C ALA A 99 35.32 3.55 22.22
N THR A 100 36.09 3.40 21.15
CA THR A 100 35.60 3.31 19.77
C THR A 100 36.09 2.02 19.12
N ARG A 101 35.29 1.45 18.22
CA ARG A 101 35.66 0.28 17.41
C ARG A 101 35.14 0.42 15.98
N VAL A 102 35.69 -0.36 15.06
CA VAL A 102 35.14 -0.50 13.71
C VAL A 102 34.53 -1.89 13.62
N ASN A 103 33.25 -1.94 13.27
CA ASN A 103 32.53 -3.19 13.14
C ASN A 103 32.91 -3.92 11.82
N LYS A 104 32.51 -5.18 11.62
CA LYS A 104 32.79 -5.98 10.42
C LYS A 104 32.23 -5.37 9.14
N LYS A 105 31.26 -4.45 9.26
CA LYS A 105 30.67 -3.68 8.16
C LYS A 105 31.47 -2.42 7.82
N GLY A 106 32.57 -2.15 8.53
CA GLY A 106 33.40 -0.97 8.36
C GLY A 106 32.79 0.30 8.96
N GLU A 107 31.73 0.19 9.76
CA GLU A 107 31.12 1.32 10.45
C GLU A 107 31.80 1.52 11.80
N MET A 108 32.08 2.77 12.13
CA MET A 108 32.61 3.16 13.44
C MET A 108 31.49 3.09 14.48
N GLU A 109 31.78 2.50 15.64
CA GLU A 109 30.91 2.45 16.80
C GLU A 109 31.60 3.11 17.99
N ALA A 110 30.84 3.79 18.83
CA ALA A 110 31.29 4.31 20.11
C ALA A 110 30.53 3.61 21.24
N LEU A 111 31.23 3.31 22.34
CA LEU A 111 30.62 2.70 23.51
C LEU A 111 29.85 3.77 24.29
N VAL A 112 28.57 3.51 24.54
CA VAL A 112 27.70 4.35 25.37
C VAL A 112 27.22 3.57 26.58
N LEU A 113 27.19 4.21 27.73
CA LEU A 113 26.71 3.62 28.98
C LEU A 113 25.18 3.59 28.99
N VAL A 114 24.62 2.47 29.43
CA VAL A 114 23.19 2.31 29.66
C VAL A 114 22.93 2.65 31.12
N ASP A 115 22.33 3.83 31.34
CA ASP A 115 22.04 4.32 32.67
C ASP A 115 20.63 3.92 33.16
N GLN A 116 20.47 3.84 34.47
CA GLN A 116 19.20 3.53 35.14
C GLN A 116 18.09 4.57 34.90
N PHE A 117 18.40 5.79 34.45
CA PHE A 117 17.40 6.83 34.21
C PHE A 117 16.72 6.66 32.85
N ASN A 118 17.41 6.01 31.90
CA ASN A 118 16.93 5.63 30.57
C ASN A 118 16.12 6.74 29.88
N VAL A 119 16.76 7.89 29.64
CA VAL A 119 16.08 9.04 29.04
C VAL A 119 15.95 8.83 27.53
N THR A 120 14.71 8.70 27.06
CA THR A 120 14.34 8.52 25.66
C THR A 120 13.52 9.69 25.12
N GLY A 121 13.28 9.70 23.81
CA GLY A 121 12.43 10.65 23.10
C GLY A 121 10.98 10.66 23.56
N ASP A 122 10.49 9.59 24.19
CA ASP A 122 9.11 9.51 24.73
C ASP A 122 8.82 10.57 25.80
N TYR A 123 9.87 11.13 26.40
CA TYR A 123 9.75 12.18 27.40
C TYR A 123 9.73 13.60 26.80
N LEU A 124 9.93 13.75 25.48
CA LEU A 124 9.88 15.05 24.82
C LEU A 124 8.45 15.59 24.80
N SER A 125 8.28 16.84 25.23
CA SER A 125 7.03 17.59 25.09
C SER A 125 7.01 18.45 23.84
N THR A 126 8.18 18.93 23.39
CA THR A 126 8.32 19.85 22.27
C THR A 126 9.66 19.61 21.58
N ALA A 127 9.68 19.62 20.25
CA ALA A 127 10.89 19.74 19.44
C ALA A 127 10.62 20.74 18.31
N VAL A 128 11.34 21.85 18.29
CA VAL A 128 11.12 22.94 17.33
C VAL A 128 12.42 23.32 16.63
N PRO A 129 12.36 23.68 15.33
CA PRO A 129 13.47 24.32 14.66
C PRO A 129 13.90 25.60 15.37
N GLY A 130 15.19 25.78 15.53
CA GLY A 130 15.80 26.92 16.20
C GLY A 130 17.16 27.27 15.58
N ILE A 131 17.84 28.22 16.21
CA ILE A 131 19.15 28.69 15.81
C ILE A 131 20.04 28.70 17.04
N ASP A 132 21.26 28.18 16.90
CA ASP A 132 22.24 28.15 17.98
C ASP A 132 22.79 29.55 18.29
N ARG A 133 23.58 29.63 19.37
CA ARG A 133 24.24 30.87 19.80
C ARG A 133 25.20 31.48 18.77
N PHE A 134 25.58 30.74 17.74
CA PHE A 134 26.48 31.14 16.67
C PHE A 134 25.75 31.43 15.36
N GLY A 135 24.41 31.41 15.35
CA GLY A 135 23.61 31.69 14.15
C GLY A 135 23.43 30.49 13.22
N ARG A 136 23.73 29.25 13.65
CA ARG A 136 23.60 28.02 12.84
C ARG A 136 22.29 27.29 13.13
N PRO A 137 21.70 26.57 12.15
CA PRO A 137 20.47 25.81 12.37
C PRO A 137 20.63 24.73 13.46
N ALA A 138 19.65 24.62 14.36
CA ALA A 138 19.65 23.68 15.47
C ALA A 138 18.23 23.26 15.88
N VAL A 139 18.07 22.14 16.57
CA VAL A 139 16.74 21.71 17.09
C VAL A 139 16.68 21.98 18.58
N SER A 140 15.76 22.85 19.00
CA SER A 140 15.45 23.09 20.41
C SER A 140 14.39 22.11 20.87
N PHE A 141 14.66 21.38 21.96
CA PHE A 141 13.71 20.44 22.52
C PHE A 141 13.45 20.69 24.00
N GLY A 142 12.29 20.25 24.47
CA GLY A 142 11.85 20.36 25.86
C GLY A 142 11.28 19.04 26.33
N PHE A 143 11.52 18.71 27.59
CA PHE A 143 10.99 17.52 28.26
C PHE A 143 9.72 17.83 29.05
N ASN A 144 8.87 16.81 29.19
CA ASN A 144 7.80 16.82 30.19
C ASN A 144 8.38 16.75 31.62
N ALA A 145 7.54 16.99 32.64
CA ALA A 145 8.00 17.05 34.03
C ALA A 145 8.74 15.79 34.53
N LYS A 146 8.38 14.59 34.01
CA LYS A 146 9.06 13.34 34.35
C LYS A 146 10.43 13.25 33.67
N GLY A 147 10.49 13.55 32.37
CA GLY A 147 11.71 13.63 31.59
C GLY A 147 12.71 14.62 32.18
N ALA A 148 12.26 15.82 32.52
CA ALA A 148 13.11 16.86 33.08
C ALA A 148 13.78 16.42 34.39
N ARG A 149 13.05 15.67 35.22
CA ARG A 149 13.57 15.13 36.48
C ARG A 149 14.58 14.00 36.28
N LEU A 150 14.34 13.12 35.30
CA LEU A 150 15.26 12.03 34.94
C LEU A 150 16.53 12.58 34.27
N PHE A 151 16.37 13.49 33.32
CA PHE A 151 17.47 14.13 32.61
C PHE A 151 18.31 15.02 33.54
N GLY A 152 17.68 15.72 34.48
CA GLY A 152 18.38 16.45 35.54
C GLY A 152 19.19 15.55 36.47
N LYS A 153 18.75 14.32 36.73
CA LYS A 153 19.55 13.33 37.48
C LYS A 153 20.70 12.78 36.65
N LEU A 154 20.46 12.44 35.38
CA LEU A 154 21.47 11.96 34.45
C LEU A 154 22.60 12.99 34.29
N THR A 155 22.26 14.23 33.94
CA THR A 155 23.26 15.30 33.76
C THR A 155 23.90 15.71 35.08
N GLY A 156 23.13 15.74 36.18
CA GLY A 156 23.62 16.06 37.53
C GLY A 156 24.63 15.05 38.08
N ALA A 157 24.46 13.76 37.77
CA ALA A 157 25.39 12.70 38.16
C ALA A 157 26.68 12.68 37.32
N ASN A 158 26.68 13.37 36.16
CA ASN A 158 27.78 13.37 35.20
C ASN A 158 28.39 14.78 35.04
N LEU A 159 28.29 15.62 36.08
CA LEU A 159 28.91 16.94 36.09
C LEU A 159 30.44 16.85 36.19
N PRO A 160 31.17 17.83 35.63
CA PRO A 160 32.61 17.90 35.78
C PRO A 160 32.99 18.04 37.26
N ASP A 161 34.02 17.29 37.66
CA ASP A 161 34.57 17.35 39.00
C ASP A 161 35.19 18.75 39.24
N PRO A 162 34.82 19.46 40.32
CA PRO A 162 35.43 20.76 40.66
C PRO A 162 36.96 20.71 40.79
N ALA A 163 37.53 19.55 41.12
CA ALA A 163 38.98 19.36 41.21
C ALA A 163 39.66 19.16 39.83
N HIS A 164 38.91 18.78 38.80
CA HIS A 164 39.40 18.46 37.45
C HIS A 164 38.46 19.04 36.38
N ALA A 165 38.40 20.37 36.30
CA ALA A 165 37.48 21.11 35.44
C ALA A 165 37.69 20.88 33.92
N ASP A 166 38.81 20.27 33.55
CA ASP A 166 39.19 19.87 32.19
C ASP A 166 38.57 18.52 31.78
N LEU A 167 38.23 17.64 32.73
CA LEU A 167 37.52 16.41 32.42
C LEU A 167 36.00 16.62 32.39
N LYS A 168 35.41 16.41 31.22
CA LYS A 168 33.96 16.54 31.00
C LYS A 168 33.43 15.27 30.36
N ARG A 169 32.34 14.73 30.90
CA ARG A 169 31.60 13.63 30.28
C ARG A 169 30.81 14.12 29.08
N LEU A 170 30.74 13.29 28.03
CA LEU A 170 29.97 13.59 26.83
C LEU A 170 28.60 12.91 26.87
N LEU A 171 27.57 13.66 26.49
CA LEU A 171 26.20 13.19 26.37
C LEU A 171 25.94 12.75 24.93
N ALA A 172 25.94 11.45 24.67
CA ALA A 172 25.55 10.90 23.37
C ALA A 172 24.06 11.12 23.09
N ILE A 173 23.78 11.75 21.95
CA ILE A 173 22.44 11.89 21.38
C ILE A 173 22.33 10.86 20.25
N ILE A 174 21.51 9.84 20.48
CA ILE A 174 21.31 8.72 19.55
C ILE A 174 19.95 8.89 18.90
N LEU A 175 19.91 8.79 17.56
CA LEU A 175 18.70 8.83 16.76
C LEU A 175 18.68 7.65 15.79
N ASP A 176 17.61 6.85 15.84
CA ASP A 176 17.43 5.63 15.06
C ASP A 176 18.67 4.72 15.14
N ASP A 177 19.09 4.41 16.37
CA ASP A 177 20.29 3.61 16.72
C ASP A 177 21.65 4.20 16.27
N ARG A 178 21.71 5.43 15.75
CA ARG A 178 22.98 6.07 15.38
C ARG A 178 23.31 7.26 16.28
N LEU A 179 24.51 7.27 16.84
CA LEU A 179 25.05 8.39 17.61
C LEU A 179 25.30 9.57 16.65
N ARG A 180 24.54 10.65 16.82
CA ARG A 180 24.57 11.84 15.97
C ARG A 180 25.47 12.95 16.49
N SER A 181 25.46 13.16 17.80
CA SER A 181 26.30 14.15 18.46
C SER A 181 26.61 13.73 19.90
N ALA A 182 27.72 14.21 20.43
CA ALA A 182 28.15 13.94 21.79
C ALA A 182 28.72 15.21 22.44
N PRO A 183 27.89 16.22 22.77
CA PRO A 183 28.34 17.43 23.45
C PRO A 183 28.78 17.17 24.91
N ALA A 184 29.70 18.00 25.41
CA ALA A 184 30.14 17.95 26.80
C ALA A 184 29.09 18.52 27.77
N ILE A 185 28.90 17.85 28.90
CA ILE A 185 28.01 18.30 29.98
C ILE A 185 28.76 19.36 30.80
N ASN A 186 28.32 20.61 30.74
CA ASN A 186 28.94 21.73 31.47
C ASN A 186 28.19 22.12 32.75
N SER A 187 26.88 21.88 32.78
CA SER A 187 26.00 22.24 33.88
C SER A 187 24.83 21.26 33.92
N LYS A 188 24.10 21.23 35.03
CA LYS A 188 22.90 20.41 35.15
C LYS A 188 21.84 20.95 34.18
N ILE A 189 21.29 20.07 33.36
CA ILE A 189 20.23 20.40 32.41
C ILE A 189 18.99 19.61 32.81
N GLU A 190 17.87 20.31 33.02
CA GLU A 190 16.63 19.69 33.45
C GLU A 190 15.63 19.65 32.30
N ASP A 191 15.02 20.79 31.94
CA ASP A 191 13.81 20.84 31.12
C ASP A 191 14.03 21.06 29.62
N ARG A 192 15.13 21.72 29.22
CA ARG A 192 15.36 22.13 27.82
C ARG A 192 16.76 21.81 27.34
N GLY A 193 16.88 21.43 26.07
CA GLY A 193 18.15 21.18 25.41
C GLY A 193 18.14 21.62 23.95
N GLU A 194 19.32 21.63 23.34
CA GLU A 194 19.49 22.00 21.94
C GLU A 194 20.40 20.97 21.25
N ILE A 195 19.95 20.43 20.12
CA ILE A 195 20.74 19.57 19.24
C ILE A 195 21.43 20.48 18.23
N THR A 196 22.73 20.63 18.39
CA THR A 196 23.58 21.43 17.49
C THR A 196 24.35 20.52 16.54
N GLY A 197 24.70 21.03 15.37
CA GLY A 197 25.41 20.29 14.35
C GLY A 197 25.53 21.06 13.04
N SER A 198 26.07 20.40 12.02
CA SER A 198 26.20 20.93 10.67
C SER A 198 24.91 20.72 9.87
N PHE A 199 23.77 21.22 10.38
CA PHE A 199 22.47 21.00 9.75
C PHE A 199 22.14 22.10 8.73
N THR A 200 21.46 21.70 7.66
CA THR A 200 20.70 22.62 6.81
C THR A 200 19.38 22.99 7.49
N GLN A 201 18.78 24.13 7.11
CA GLN A 201 17.46 24.53 7.61
C GLN A 201 16.41 23.43 7.40
N GLN A 202 16.48 22.74 6.26
CA GLN A 202 15.55 21.67 5.92
C GLN A 202 15.71 20.43 6.80
N GLU A 203 16.96 20.04 7.10
CA GLU A 203 17.23 18.90 7.98
C GLU A 203 16.77 19.15 9.42
N VAL A 204 16.86 20.41 9.90
CA VAL A 204 16.33 20.79 11.21
C VAL A 204 14.82 20.66 11.26
N GLU A 205 14.11 21.09 10.21
CA GLU A 205 12.66 20.94 10.10
C GLU A 205 12.25 19.46 10.10
N ASP A 206 12.94 18.64 9.31
CA ASP A 206 12.67 17.20 9.22
C ASP A 206 12.93 16.51 10.56
N LEU A 207 14.06 16.82 11.20
CA LEU A 207 14.42 16.26 12.50
C LEU A 207 13.42 16.68 13.58
N ALA A 208 13.02 17.96 13.62
CA ALA A 208 12.03 18.44 14.57
C ALA A 208 10.66 17.76 14.36
N ALA A 209 10.27 17.51 13.10
CA ALA A 209 9.04 16.80 12.77
C ALA A 209 9.07 15.34 13.27
N VAL A 210 10.18 14.63 13.06
CA VAL A 210 10.38 13.24 13.54
C VAL A 210 10.35 13.18 15.07
N LEU A 211 11.05 14.09 15.74
CA LEU A 211 11.09 14.13 17.21
C LEU A 211 9.74 14.51 17.83
N THR A 212 8.95 15.35 17.16
CA THR A 212 7.60 15.72 17.61
C THR A 212 6.60 14.59 17.39
N ALA A 213 6.73 13.83 16.30
CA ALA A 213 5.91 12.67 16.02
C ALA A 213 6.16 11.52 17.02
N GLY A 214 7.36 11.47 17.60
CA GLY A 214 7.78 10.46 18.57
C GLY A 214 8.03 9.10 17.91
N ARG A 215 8.12 8.05 18.74
CA ARG A 215 8.42 6.71 18.25
C ARG A 215 7.22 6.09 17.53
N LEU A 216 7.44 5.53 16.35
CA LEU A 216 6.42 4.69 15.69
C LEU A 216 6.11 3.45 16.54
N PRO A 217 4.82 3.12 16.79
CA PRO A 217 4.45 1.96 17.60
C PRO A 217 4.82 0.63 16.96
N ALA A 218 5.05 0.62 15.63
CA ALA A 218 5.52 -0.52 14.87
C ALA A 218 6.51 -0.06 13.78
N THR A 219 7.47 -0.92 13.44
CA THR A 219 8.42 -0.65 12.37
C THR A 219 7.73 -0.77 11.01
N LEU A 220 7.70 0.33 10.26
CA LEU A 220 7.27 0.30 8.85
C LEU A 220 8.38 -0.29 7.97
N ARG A 221 7.99 -0.96 6.89
CA ARG A 221 8.94 -1.36 5.85
C ARG A 221 9.46 -0.11 5.15
N LYS A 222 10.77 -0.07 4.87
CA LYS A 222 11.42 1.08 4.20
C LYS A 222 10.89 1.28 2.78
N GLU A 223 10.50 0.20 2.12
CA GLU A 223 9.88 0.21 0.80
C GLU A 223 8.38 -0.06 0.92
N PRO A 224 7.53 0.76 0.28
CA PRO A 224 6.08 0.57 0.31
C PRO A 224 5.68 -0.68 -0.46
N THR A 225 4.68 -1.42 0.03
CA THR A 225 4.12 -2.60 -0.65
C THR A 225 3.57 -2.26 -2.05
N SER A 226 3.08 -1.03 -2.22
CA SER A 226 2.62 -0.49 -3.51
C SER A 226 2.83 1.02 -3.53
N SER A 227 3.37 1.55 -4.63
CA SER A 227 3.46 2.99 -4.87
C SER A 227 2.95 3.31 -6.27
N LEU A 228 1.87 4.08 -6.35
CA LEU A 228 1.33 4.61 -7.59
C LEU A 228 1.75 6.09 -7.69
N THR A 229 2.79 6.37 -8.47
CA THR A 229 3.22 7.75 -8.76
C THR A 229 2.69 8.16 -10.13
N THR A 230 1.72 9.07 -10.15
CA THR A 230 1.26 9.69 -11.39
C THR A 230 1.87 11.08 -11.52
N GLY A 231 2.61 11.33 -12.61
CA GLY A 231 3.16 12.65 -12.87
C GLY A 231 2.06 13.72 -13.01
N PRO A 232 2.22 14.92 -12.42
CA PRO A 232 1.19 15.97 -12.46
C PRO A 232 0.87 16.44 -13.89
N THR A 233 1.83 16.34 -14.82
CA THR A 233 1.64 16.66 -16.23
C THR A 233 0.77 15.64 -16.96
N LEU A 234 0.91 14.35 -16.64
CA LEU A 234 0.15 13.25 -17.22
C LEU A 234 -1.33 13.32 -16.83
N GLY A 235 -1.59 13.56 -15.55
CA GLY A 235 -2.95 13.74 -15.05
C GLY A 235 -3.63 14.91 -15.74
N ARG A 236 -2.96 16.06 -15.86
CA ARG A 236 -3.52 17.25 -16.49
C ARG A 236 -3.86 17.04 -17.96
N ASP A 237 -2.96 16.46 -18.74
CA ASP A 237 -3.20 16.25 -20.17
C ASP A 237 -4.29 15.21 -20.43
N THR A 238 -4.31 14.12 -19.66
CA THR A 238 -5.35 13.09 -19.78
C THR A 238 -6.72 13.65 -19.41
N ILE A 239 -6.80 14.49 -18.36
CA ILE A 239 -8.03 15.21 -18.00
C ILE A 239 -8.45 16.14 -19.14
N GLN A 240 -7.54 16.92 -19.72
CA GLN A 240 -7.85 17.81 -20.84
C GLN A 240 -8.41 17.05 -22.04
N LYS A 241 -7.77 15.95 -22.45
CA LYS A 241 -8.23 15.10 -23.55
C LYS A 241 -9.56 14.43 -23.26
N GLY A 242 -9.77 13.99 -22.02
CA GLY A 242 -11.05 13.45 -21.56
C GLY A 242 -12.18 14.49 -21.68
N VAL A 243 -11.93 15.72 -21.22
CA VAL A 243 -12.88 16.83 -21.33
C VAL A 243 -13.16 17.19 -22.79
N TYR A 244 -12.14 17.30 -23.64
CA TYR A 244 -12.32 17.56 -25.07
C TYR A 244 -13.15 16.47 -25.76
N SER A 245 -12.85 15.20 -25.49
CA SER A 245 -13.56 14.06 -26.08
C SER A 245 -15.03 14.05 -25.68
N MET A 246 -15.30 14.33 -24.39
CA MET A 246 -16.66 14.44 -23.87
C MET A 246 -17.42 15.62 -24.49
N LEU A 247 -16.77 16.76 -24.69
CA LEU A 247 -17.39 17.94 -25.33
C LEU A 247 -17.76 17.64 -26.78
N VAL A 248 -16.87 17.00 -27.54
CA VAL A 248 -17.13 16.57 -28.91
C VAL A 248 -18.28 15.55 -28.96
N ALA A 249 -18.27 14.54 -28.09
CA ALA A 249 -19.35 13.54 -28.01
C ALA A 249 -20.70 14.20 -27.66
N THR A 250 -20.72 15.09 -26.67
CA THR A 250 -21.92 15.82 -26.26
C THR A 250 -22.45 16.68 -27.42
N MET A 251 -21.57 17.37 -28.14
CA MET A 251 -21.95 18.18 -29.30
C MET A 251 -22.56 17.32 -30.41
N ALA A 252 -21.97 16.15 -30.69
CA ALA A 252 -22.50 15.22 -31.70
C ALA A 252 -23.92 14.74 -31.32
N VAL A 253 -24.14 14.39 -30.05
CA VAL A 253 -25.46 13.99 -29.52
C VAL A 253 -26.46 15.14 -29.61
N VAL A 254 -26.08 16.35 -29.21
CA VAL A 254 -26.93 17.55 -29.28
C VAL A 254 -27.37 17.83 -30.73
N LEU A 255 -26.43 17.79 -31.67
CA LEU A 255 -26.71 17.99 -33.10
C LEU A 255 -27.62 16.91 -33.65
N PHE A 256 -27.37 15.64 -33.32
CA PHE A 256 -28.23 14.53 -33.72
C PHE A 256 -29.66 14.69 -33.19
N MET A 257 -29.83 15.04 -31.92
CA MET A 257 -31.14 15.23 -31.30
C MET A 257 -31.91 16.39 -31.93
N LEU A 258 -31.23 17.53 -32.19
CA LEU A 258 -31.84 18.67 -32.88
C LEU A 258 -32.25 18.30 -34.31
N ALA A 259 -31.39 17.60 -35.03
CA ALA A 259 -31.67 17.17 -36.40
C ALA A 259 -32.87 16.23 -36.44
N TYR A 260 -32.80 15.10 -35.71
CA TYR A 260 -33.77 14.00 -35.77
C TYR A 260 -35.13 14.35 -35.12
N TYR A 261 -35.12 14.93 -33.90
CA TYR A 261 -36.34 15.16 -33.11
C TYR A 261 -36.81 16.62 -33.09
N ARG A 262 -36.06 17.55 -33.69
CA ARG A 262 -36.41 18.99 -33.80
C ARG A 262 -36.77 19.61 -32.45
N PHE A 263 -38.03 20.02 -32.24
CA PHE A 263 -38.47 20.64 -30.98
C PHE A 263 -38.33 19.69 -29.78
N ALA A 264 -38.70 18.42 -29.94
CA ALA A 264 -38.48 17.43 -28.89
C ALA A 264 -36.98 17.22 -28.63
N GLY A 265 -36.15 17.32 -29.67
CA GLY A 265 -34.70 17.35 -29.56
C GLY A 265 -34.18 18.51 -28.71
N LEU A 266 -34.73 19.71 -28.88
CA LEU A 266 -34.38 20.87 -28.05
C LEU A 266 -34.71 20.62 -26.57
N VAL A 267 -35.88 20.07 -26.27
CA VAL A 267 -36.28 19.70 -24.90
C VAL A 267 -35.33 18.66 -24.30
N ALA A 268 -34.93 17.66 -25.08
CA ALA A 268 -33.97 16.65 -24.64
C ALA A 268 -32.58 17.27 -24.36
N ASN A 269 -32.14 18.21 -25.19
CA ASN A 269 -30.86 18.87 -24.98
C ASN A 269 -30.85 19.79 -23.75
N LEU A 270 -31.97 20.46 -23.45
CA LEU A 270 -32.10 21.19 -22.19
C LEU A 270 -32.05 20.25 -20.98
N ALA A 271 -32.71 19.09 -21.07
CA ALA A 271 -32.65 18.08 -20.02
C ALA A 271 -31.25 17.49 -19.86
N LEU A 272 -30.54 17.23 -20.95
CA LEU A 272 -29.15 16.76 -20.94
C LEU A 272 -28.23 17.78 -20.28
N LEU A 273 -28.35 19.07 -20.64
CA LEU A 273 -27.55 20.14 -20.04
C LEU A 273 -27.83 20.28 -18.54
N LEU A 274 -29.11 20.23 -18.14
CA LEU A 274 -29.48 20.22 -16.73
C LEU A 274 -28.93 18.98 -16.01
N ASN A 275 -28.97 17.81 -16.65
CA ASN A 275 -28.45 16.57 -16.07
C ASN A 275 -26.95 16.67 -15.77
N VAL A 276 -26.14 17.09 -16.75
CA VAL A 276 -24.69 17.30 -16.56
C VAL A 276 -24.43 18.33 -15.46
N LEU A 277 -25.16 19.44 -15.44
CA LEU A 277 -25.03 20.48 -14.41
C LEU A 277 -25.34 19.94 -13.02
N LEU A 278 -26.42 19.16 -12.86
CA LEU A 278 -26.79 18.56 -11.59
C LEU A 278 -25.74 17.56 -11.11
N ILE A 279 -25.23 16.69 -11.99
CA ILE A 279 -24.17 15.73 -11.64
C ILE A 279 -22.94 16.47 -11.10
N VAL A 280 -22.46 17.48 -11.81
CA VAL A 280 -21.28 18.27 -11.38
C VAL A 280 -21.56 19.00 -10.06
N ALA A 281 -22.74 19.60 -9.90
CA ALA A 281 -23.12 20.28 -8.67
C ALA A 281 -23.14 19.34 -7.46
N PHE A 282 -23.67 18.12 -7.61
CA PHE A 282 -23.69 17.11 -6.56
C PHE A 282 -22.30 16.54 -6.26
N MET A 283 -21.43 16.39 -7.27
CA MET A 283 -20.04 16.00 -7.05
C MET A 283 -19.31 17.04 -6.18
N ILE A 284 -19.51 18.33 -6.46
CA ILE A 284 -18.94 19.42 -5.65
C ILE A 284 -19.51 19.39 -4.24
N LEU A 285 -20.84 19.23 -4.10
CA LEU A 285 -21.52 19.20 -2.80
C LEU A 285 -20.99 18.08 -1.89
N PHE A 286 -20.81 16.88 -2.44
CA PHE A 286 -20.33 15.72 -1.69
C PHE A 286 -18.80 15.60 -1.63
N HIS A 287 -18.06 16.58 -2.14
CA HIS A 287 -16.59 16.54 -2.25
C HIS A 287 -16.09 15.25 -2.89
N ALA A 288 -16.84 14.74 -3.88
CA ALA A 288 -16.47 13.53 -4.59
C ALA A 288 -15.25 13.81 -5.48
N ALA A 289 -14.28 12.90 -5.46
CA ALA A 289 -13.06 13.04 -6.25
C ALA A 289 -13.40 13.06 -7.75
N PHE A 290 -12.92 14.10 -8.44
CA PHE A 290 -13.05 14.22 -9.89
C PHE A 290 -11.91 13.46 -10.56
N THR A 291 -12.08 12.14 -10.70
CA THR A 291 -11.07 11.23 -11.27
C THR A 291 -11.25 11.04 -12.77
N LEU A 292 -10.21 10.51 -13.45
CA LEU A 292 -10.30 10.15 -14.87
C LEU A 292 -11.38 9.11 -15.16
N SER A 293 -11.51 8.11 -14.29
CA SER A 293 -12.58 7.13 -14.35
C SER A 293 -13.96 7.75 -14.10
N GLY A 294 -14.04 8.74 -13.20
CA GLY A 294 -15.24 9.56 -12.99
C GLY A 294 -15.67 10.29 -14.27
N LEU A 295 -14.73 10.90 -15.00
CA LEU A 295 -14.97 11.53 -16.31
C LEU A 295 -15.55 10.52 -17.33
N ALA A 296 -15.02 9.29 -17.38
CA ALA A 296 -15.56 8.24 -18.24
C ALA A 296 -17.02 7.89 -17.88
N GLY A 297 -17.35 7.81 -16.59
CA GLY A 297 -18.72 7.60 -16.13
C GLY A 297 -19.66 8.76 -16.48
N LEU A 298 -19.16 10.01 -16.46
CA LEU A 298 -19.92 11.17 -16.91
C LEU A 298 -20.17 11.12 -18.42
N ALA A 299 -19.18 10.74 -19.24
CA ALA A 299 -19.34 10.57 -20.68
C ALA A 299 -20.36 9.46 -21.03
N LEU A 300 -20.30 8.33 -20.32
CA LEU A 300 -21.29 7.25 -20.43
C LEU A 300 -22.70 7.75 -20.07
N THR A 301 -22.81 8.54 -19.01
CA THR A 301 -24.08 9.13 -18.58
C THR A 301 -24.66 10.04 -19.64
N VAL A 302 -23.85 10.85 -20.34
CA VAL A 302 -24.34 11.69 -21.44
C VAL A 302 -24.99 10.85 -22.55
N GLY A 303 -24.39 9.71 -22.90
CA GLY A 303 -24.97 8.77 -23.87
C GLY A 303 -26.29 8.17 -23.41
N MET A 304 -26.34 7.66 -22.18
CA MET A 304 -27.57 7.06 -21.61
C MET A 304 -28.65 8.10 -21.30
N ALA A 305 -28.29 9.35 -21.02
CA ALA A 305 -29.24 10.40 -20.67
C ALA A 305 -30.21 10.74 -21.80
N VAL A 306 -29.78 10.53 -23.04
CA VAL A 306 -30.60 10.78 -24.22
C VAL A 306 -31.50 9.59 -24.54
N ASP A 307 -31.12 8.36 -24.16
CA ASP A 307 -31.87 7.13 -24.43
C ASP A 307 -33.29 7.16 -23.82
N ALA A 308 -33.41 7.58 -22.56
CA ALA A 308 -34.70 7.75 -21.89
C ALA A 308 -35.62 8.73 -22.65
N ASN A 309 -35.06 9.84 -23.15
CA ASN A 309 -35.79 10.82 -23.93
C ASN A 309 -36.22 10.25 -25.29
N VAL A 310 -35.35 9.50 -25.97
CA VAL A 310 -35.65 8.82 -27.23
C VAL A 310 -36.81 7.85 -27.07
N LEU A 311 -36.83 7.02 -26.02
CA LEU A 311 -37.92 6.07 -25.76
C LEU A 311 -39.27 6.79 -25.56
N ILE A 312 -39.28 7.89 -24.79
CA ILE A 312 -40.50 8.71 -24.60
C ILE A 312 -40.95 9.27 -25.96
N TYR A 313 -40.02 9.72 -26.79
CA TYR A 313 -40.34 10.41 -28.04
C TYR A 313 -40.86 9.46 -29.11
N GLU A 314 -40.28 8.28 -29.23
CA GLU A 314 -40.81 7.23 -30.11
C GLU A 314 -42.18 6.74 -29.60
N ARG A 315 -42.38 6.62 -28.29
CA ARG A 315 -43.71 6.27 -27.74
C ARG A 315 -44.75 7.35 -28.02
N MET A 316 -44.42 8.63 -27.86
CA MET A 316 -45.29 9.73 -28.25
C MET A 316 -45.59 9.71 -29.76
N ARG A 317 -44.57 9.40 -30.58
CA ARG A 317 -44.72 9.29 -32.03
C ARG A 317 -45.66 8.16 -32.43
N GLU A 318 -45.55 6.98 -31.81
CA GLU A 318 -46.48 5.87 -32.03
C GLU A 318 -47.93 6.26 -31.71
N GLU A 319 -48.16 6.94 -30.58
CA GLU A 319 -49.51 7.37 -30.19
C GLU A 319 -50.07 8.43 -31.16
N LEU A 320 -49.24 9.35 -31.65
CA LEU A 320 -49.61 10.30 -32.71
C LEU A 320 -49.92 9.58 -34.03
N GLY A 321 -49.15 8.55 -34.39
CA GLY A 321 -49.39 7.70 -35.56
C GLY A 321 -50.71 6.94 -35.48
N ARG A 322 -51.17 6.59 -34.27
CA ARG A 322 -52.51 6.02 -34.01
C ARG A 322 -53.64 7.06 -34.02
N GLY A 323 -53.35 8.33 -34.30
CA GLY A 323 -54.33 9.41 -34.38
C GLY A 323 -54.68 10.07 -33.03
N ALA A 324 -53.90 9.83 -31.97
CA ALA A 324 -54.11 10.51 -30.69
C ALA A 324 -53.88 12.03 -30.80
N THR A 325 -54.61 12.81 -30.02
CA THR A 325 -54.34 14.26 -29.89
C THR A 325 -52.99 14.48 -29.21
N LEU A 326 -52.32 15.61 -29.48
CA LEU A 326 -51.00 15.93 -28.93
C LEU A 326 -50.94 15.78 -27.40
N ARG A 327 -51.94 16.29 -26.68
CA ARG A 327 -52.04 16.19 -25.23
C ARG A 327 -52.18 14.73 -24.75
N MET A 328 -52.96 13.92 -25.46
CA MET A 328 -53.13 12.51 -25.13
C MET A 328 -51.86 11.71 -25.43
N ALA A 329 -51.19 12.00 -26.55
CA ALA A 329 -49.92 11.39 -26.91
C ALA A 329 -48.82 11.68 -25.89
N ILE A 330 -48.70 12.93 -25.41
CA ILE A 330 -47.76 13.31 -24.34
C ILE A 330 -48.05 12.51 -23.08
N ARG A 331 -49.30 12.53 -22.58
CA ARG A 331 -49.67 11.81 -21.35
C ARG A 331 -49.39 10.31 -21.46
N ASN A 332 -49.87 9.67 -22.52
CA ASN A 332 -49.72 8.22 -22.72
C ASN A 332 -48.25 7.84 -22.96
N GLY A 333 -47.50 8.69 -23.66
CA GLY A 333 -46.07 8.50 -23.93
C GLY A 333 -45.26 8.48 -22.64
N PHE A 334 -45.42 9.50 -21.79
CA PHE A 334 -44.74 9.55 -20.49
C PHE A 334 -45.18 8.43 -19.55
N GLU A 335 -46.47 8.13 -19.45
CA GLU A 335 -46.98 7.08 -18.54
C GLU A 335 -46.41 5.70 -18.86
N ARG A 336 -46.39 5.30 -20.14
CA ARG A 336 -45.87 4.00 -20.56
C ARG A 336 -44.34 3.94 -20.58
N ALA A 337 -43.67 5.02 -20.97
CA ALA A 337 -42.21 5.03 -21.03
C ALA A 337 -41.60 5.06 -19.61
N THR A 338 -42.25 5.72 -18.65
CA THR A 338 -41.73 5.85 -17.27
C THR A 338 -41.44 4.49 -16.64
N THR A 339 -42.34 3.51 -16.75
CA THR A 339 -42.12 2.17 -16.16
C THR A 339 -40.90 1.49 -16.76
N THR A 340 -40.79 1.49 -18.10
CA THR A 340 -39.64 0.89 -18.79
C THR A 340 -38.33 1.60 -18.47
N ILE A 341 -38.34 2.93 -18.35
CA ILE A 341 -37.16 3.73 -18.02
C ILE A 341 -36.70 3.46 -16.59
N VAL A 342 -37.63 3.43 -15.63
CA VAL A 342 -37.32 3.11 -14.24
C VAL A 342 -36.72 1.71 -14.15
N ASP A 343 -37.35 0.70 -14.75
CA ASP A 343 -36.88 -0.68 -14.71
C ASP A 343 -35.45 -0.82 -15.28
N ALA A 344 -35.19 -0.24 -16.46
CA ALA A 344 -33.86 -0.28 -17.07
C ALA A 344 -32.80 0.40 -16.19
N ASN A 345 -33.09 1.60 -15.68
CA ASN A 345 -32.14 2.36 -14.86
C ASN A 345 -31.89 1.74 -13.48
N VAL A 346 -32.90 1.10 -12.86
CA VAL A 346 -32.74 0.42 -11.57
C VAL A 346 -31.74 -0.73 -11.68
N THR A 347 -31.77 -1.52 -12.76
CA THR A 347 -30.79 -2.60 -12.96
C THR A 347 -29.35 -2.08 -13.09
N THR A 348 -29.16 -0.97 -13.82
CA THR A 348 -27.86 -0.31 -13.93
C THR A 348 -27.43 0.31 -12.60
N LEU A 349 -28.37 0.88 -11.83
CA LEU A 349 -28.10 1.46 -10.52
C LEU A 349 -27.62 0.38 -9.53
N ILE A 350 -28.25 -0.79 -9.52
CA ILE A 350 -27.80 -1.93 -8.69
C ILE A 350 -26.35 -2.30 -9.04
N SER A 351 -26.03 -2.40 -10.34
CA SER A 351 -24.68 -2.69 -10.79
C SER A 351 -23.67 -1.62 -10.34
N ALA A 352 -24.04 -0.34 -10.44
CA ALA A 352 -23.21 0.77 -9.99
C ALA A 352 -22.98 0.77 -8.47
N VAL A 353 -23.98 0.42 -7.67
CA VAL A 353 -23.85 0.27 -6.21
C VAL A 353 -22.89 -0.86 -5.86
N VAL A 354 -22.95 -2.00 -6.56
CA VAL A 354 -22.00 -3.10 -6.37
C VAL A 354 -20.57 -2.66 -6.73
N LEU A 355 -20.40 -1.95 -7.84
CA LEU A 355 -19.10 -1.37 -8.23
C LEU A 355 -18.55 -0.40 -7.19
N TYR A 356 -19.40 0.42 -6.56
CA TYR A 356 -18.99 1.32 -5.49
C TYR A 356 -18.58 0.57 -4.21
N ALA A 357 -19.33 -0.48 -3.84
CA ALA A 357 -19.08 -1.24 -2.62
C ALA A 357 -17.80 -2.09 -2.68
N ILE A 358 -17.52 -2.70 -3.84
CA ILE A 358 -16.44 -3.69 -4.00
C ILE A 358 -15.24 -3.12 -4.79
N GLY A 359 -15.45 -2.09 -5.62
CA GLY A 359 -14.42 -1.56 -6.51
C GLY A 359 -13.24 -0.90 -5.78
N THR A 360 -12.10 -0.83 -6.47
CA THR A 360 -10.94 -0.01 -6.06
C THR A 360 -11.28 1.48 -6.16
N ASP A 361 -10.46 2.37 -5.62
CA ASP A 361 -10.79 3.81 -5.63
C ASP A 361 -10.92 4.40 -7.04
N GLN A 362 -10.19 3.87 -8.02
CA GLN A 362 -10.38 4.21 -9.41
C GLN A 362 -11.79 3.82 -9.90
N VAL A 363 -12.27 2.61 -9.57
CA VAL A 363 -13.62 2.13 -9.95
C VAL A 363 -14.71 2.86 -9.17
N LYS A 364 -14.48 3.20 -7.91
CA LYS A 364 -15.43 3.98 -7.08
C LYS A 364 -15.74 5.34 -7.70
N GLY A 365 -14.73 6.03 -8.23
CA GLY A 365 -14.94 7.31 -8.92
C GLY A 365 -15.91 7.19 -10.11
N PHE A 366 -15.77 6.14 -10.92
CA PHE A 366 -16.70 5.81 -12.01
C PHE A 366 -18.09 5.46 -11.49
N ALA A 367 -18.18 4.65 -10.43
CA ALA A 367 -19.44 4.24 -9.85
C ALA A 367 -20.25 5.41 -9.29
N VAL A 368 -19.60 6.37 -8.62
CA VAL A 368 -20.25 7.57 -8.09
C VAL A 368 -20.85 8.42 -9.22
N THR A 369 -20.10 8.66 -10.30
CA THR A 369 -20.62 9.46 -11.41
C THR A 369 -21.74 8.75 -12.15
N LEU A 370 -21.68 7.41 -12.26
CA LEU A 370 -22.76 6.60 -12.82
C LEU A 370 -24.03 6.63 -11.97
N ILE A 371 -23.92 6.48 -10.64
CA ILE A 371 -25.07 6.54 -9.70
C ILE A 371 -25.75 7.91 -9.79
N LEU A 372 -24.98 8.99 -9.63
CA LEU A 372 -25.50 10.35 -9.73
C LEU A 372 -26.11 10.59 -11.11
N GLY A 373 -25.44 10.11 -12.16
CA GLY A 373 -25.88 10.21 -13.53
C GLY A 373 -27.25 9.59 -13.80
N ILE A 374 -27.46 8.38 -13.31
CA ILE A 374 -28.73 7.66 -13.46
C ILE A 374 -29.85 8.36 -12.68
N VAL A 375 -29.59 8.73 -11.43
CA VAL A 375 -30.60 9.38 -10.57
C VAL A 375 -31.02 10.75 -11.14
N MET A 376 -30.05 11.57 -11.54
CA MET A 376 -30.31 12.88 -12.13
C MET A 376 -30.96 12.75 -13.51
N ASN A 377 -30.58 11.75 -14.29
CA ASN A 377 -31.22 11.47 -15.57
C ASN A 377 -32.70 11.07 -15.39
N LEU A 378 -33.00 10.20 -14.44
CA LEU A 378 -34.38 9.78 -14.16
C LEU A 378 -35.26 10.98 -13.79
N PHE A 379 -34.73 11.88 -12.95
CA PHE A 379 -35.41 13.12 -12.60
C PHE A 379 -35.63 14.04 -13.81
N THR A 380 -34.57 14.32 -14.58
CA THR A 380 -34.64 15.24 -15.72
C THR A 380 -35.49 14.69 -16.86
N ALA A 381 -35.36 13.41 -17.22
CA ALA A 381 -36.08 12.78 -18.32
C ALA A 381 -37.56 12.52 -18.04
N ILE A 382 -37.99 12.33 -16.78
CA ILE A 382 -39.41 12.08 -16.45
C ILE A 382 -40.12 13.35 -15.98
N THR A 383 -39.46 14.16 -15.13
CA THR A 383 -40.11 15.30 -14.49
C THR A 383 -39.90 16.58 -15.29
N PHE A 384 -38.65 16.92 -15.60
CA PHE A 384 -38.31 18.20 -16.23
C PHE A 384 -38.77 18.26 -17.70
N THR A 385 -38.53 17.22 -18.49
CA THR A 385 -39.02 17.19 -19.88
C THR A 385 -40.55 17.20 -19.94
N ARG A 386 -41.24 16.43 -19.09
CA ARG A 386 -42.71 16.42 -19.01
C ARG A 386 -43.25 17.80 -18.71
N LEU A 387 -42.66 18.51 -17.74
CA LEU A 387 -43.01 19.89 -17.43
C LEU A 387 -42.84 20.81 -18.65
N LEU A 388 -41.74 20.67 -19.39
CA LEU A 388 -41.51 21.46 -20.61
C LEU A 388 -42.53 21.15 -21.71
N PHE A 389 -42.89 19.89 -21.92
CA PHE A 389 -43.92 19.50 -22.89
C PHE A 389 -45.31 20.02 -22.49
N ASP A 390 -45.68 19.87 -21.22
CA ASP A 390 -46.96 20.38 -20.70
C ASP A 390 -47.03 21.91 -20.80
N MET A 391 -45.94 22.63 -20.51
CA MET A 391 -45.87 24.08 -20.65
C MET A 391 -45.94 24.51 -22.13
N ALA A 392 -45.21 23.82 -23.01
CA ALA A 392 -45.22 24.11 -24.44
C ALA A 392 -46.59 23.87 -25.08
N GLU A 393 -47.31 22.83 -24.63
CA GLU A 393 -48.69 22.54 -25.06
C GLU A 393 -49.66 23.62 -24.57
N LYS A 394 -49.63 23.96 -23.27
CA LYS A 394 -50.52 24.97 -22.69
C LYS A 394 -50.34 26.36 -23.29
N LYS A 395 -49.09 26.77 -23.55
CA LYS A 395 -48.76 28.05 -24.21
C LYS A 395 -48.91 28.02 -25.73
N ARG A 396 -49.35 26.88 -26.32
CA ARG A 396 -49.46 26.65 -27.77
C ARG A 396 -48.17 26.89 -28.55
N TRP A 397 -47.01 26.69 -27.92
CA TRP A 397 -45.71 26.72 -28.60
C TRP A 397 -45.55 25.53 -29.56
N ILE A 398 -46.30 24.45 -29.31
CA ILE A 398 -46.39 23.28 -30.18
C ILE A 398 -47.86 23.02 -30.54
N THR A 399 -48.14 23.04 -31.85
CA THR A 399 -49.44 22.62 -32.40
C THR A 399 -49.35 21.26 -33.11
N ARG A 400 -48.17 20.89 -33.60
CA ARG A 400 -47.83 19.56 -34.11
C ARG A 400 -46.38 19.22 -33.81
N LEU A 401 -46.10 18.00 -33.35
CA LEU A 401 -44.74 17.49 -33.23
C LEU A 401 -44.26 16.99 -34.59
N LYS A 402 -43.26 17.65 -35.16
CA LYS A 402 -42.57 17.20 -36.37
C LYS A 402 -41.29 16.49 -35.95
N MET A 403 -41.19 15.19 -36.23
CA MET A 403 -39.98 14.41 -36.03
C MET A 403 -39.62 13.70 -37.34
N LEU A 404 -38.34 13.45 -37.58
CA LEU A 404 -37.90 12.70 -38.77
C LEU A 404 -38.28 11.22 -38.62
N HIS A 405 -38.86 10.68 -39.68
CA HIS A 405 -39.34 9.30 -39.76
C HIS A 405 -38.54 8.56 -40.84
N VAL A 406 -37.44 7.92 -40.43
CA VAL A 406 -36.48 7.30 -41.38
C VAL A 406 -36.91 5.89 -41.77
N LEU A 407 -37.58 5.15 -40.88
CA LEU A 407 -38.01 3.76 -41.11
C LEU A 407 -39.49 3.63 -40.74
N GLU A 408 -40.36 3.47 -41.74
CA GLU A 408 -41.79 3.25 -41.57
C GLU A 408 -42.10 1.76 -41.79
N ASN A 409 -42.55 1.08 -40.72
CA ASN A 409 -42.92 -0.35 -40.71
C ASN A 409 -41.92 -1.28 -41.42
N PRO A 410 -40.62 -1.29 -41.06
CA PRO A 410 -39.67 -2.20 -41.66
C PRO A 410 -39.99 -3.66 -41.28
N ASN A 411 -40.48 -4.47 -42.22
CA ASN A 411 -40.71 -5.89 -42.03
C ASN A 411 -39.42 -6.70 -42.29
N PHE A 412 -38.38 -6.45 -41.51
CA PHE A 412 -37.14 -7.22 -41.59
C PHE A 412 -37.31 -8.56 -40.88
N ASP A 413 -37.06 -9.67 -41.59
CA ASP A 413 -37.09 -11.00 -41.00
C ASP A 413 -35.79 -11.30 -40.22
N PHE A 414 -35.77 -10.89 -38.95
CA PHE A 414 -34.69 -11.22 -38.00
C PHE A 414 -34.73 -12.70 -37.58
N VAL A 415 -35.92 -13.31 -37.53
CA VAL A 415 -36.11 -14.68 -37.02
C VAL A 415 -35.57 -15.70 -38.03
N GLY A 416 -35.79 -15.49 -39.33
CA GLY A 416 -35.24 -16.34 -40.38
C GLY A 416 -33.72 -16.32 -40.44
N LYS A 417 -33.09 -15.18 -40.13
CA LYS A 417 -31.62 -15.02 -40.13
C LYS A 417 -30.96 -15.34 -38.78
N ARG A 418 -31.72 -15.73 -37.75
CA ARG A 418 -31.21 -15.91 -36.39
C ARG A 418 -30.06 -16.91 -36.30
N TYR A 419 -30.11 -18.01 -37.06
CA TYR A 419 -29.06 -19.05 -36.99
C TYR A 419 -27.74 -18.55 -37.59
N ALA A 420 -27.78 -17.77 -38.67
CA ALA A 420 -26.60 -17.16 -39.25
C ALA A 420 -26.00 -16.10 -38.30
N ALA A 421 -26.84 -15.28 -37.68
CA ALA A 421 -26.41 -14.28 -36.69
C ALA A 421 -25.80 -14.95 -35.45
N ILE A 422 -26.45 -15.98 -34.89
CA ILE A 422 -25.95 -16.74 -33.75
C ILE A 422 -24.62 -17.42 -34.09
N ALA A 423 -24.52 -18.06 -35.26
CA ALA A 423 -23.27 -18.70 -35.70
C ALA A 423 -22.14 -17.68 -35.81
N LEU A 424 -22.38 -16.52 -36.44
CA LEU A 424 -21.39 -15.45 -36.55
C LEU A 424 -20.97 -14.91 -35.18
N SER A 425 -21.92 -14.65 -34.28
CA SER A 425 -21.62 -14.20 -32.92
C SER A 425 -20.82 -15.23 -32.13
N LEU A 426 -21.17 -16.52 -32.22
CA LEU A 426 -20.44 -17.59 -31.54
C LEU A 426 -19.02 -17.75 -32.10
N ILE A 427 -18.84 -17.64 -33.41
CA ILE A 427 -17.50 -17.63 -34.03
C ILE A 427 -16.68 -16.46 -33.49
N LEU A 428 -17.26 -15.26 -33.48
CA LEU A 428 -16.54 -14.06 -33.04
C LEU A 428 -16.20 -14.10 -31.54
N ILE A 429 -17.12 -14.62 -30.71
CA ILE A 429 -16.87 -14.88 -29.28
C ILE A 429 -15.78 -15.95 -29.12
N GLY A 430 -15.83 -17.02 -29.90
CA GLY A 430 -14.84 -18.11 -29.87
C GLY A 430 -13.44 -17.61 -30.24
N VAL A 431 -13.32 -16.85 -31.33
CA VAL A 431 -12.06 -16.22 -31.75
C VAL A 431 -11.55 -15.25 -30.68
N GLY A 432 -12.44 -14.44 -30.09
CA GLY A 432 -12.08 -13.55 -28.99
C GLY A 432 -11.55 -14.29 -27.77
N LEU A 433 -12.22 -15.38 -27.36
CA LEU A 433 -11.79 -16.22 -26.25
C LEU A 433 -10.43 -16.89 -26.53
N VAL A 434 -10.24 -17.48 -27.71
CA VAL A 434 -8.95 -18.08 -28.10
C VAL A 434 -7.83 -17.04 -28.06
N ALA A 435 -8.06 -15.84 -28.63
CA ALA A 435 -7.08 -14.76 -28.58
C ALA A 435 -6.79 -14.29 -27.14
N SER A 436 -7.80 -14.24 -26.26
CA SER A 436 -7.60 -13.93 -24.84
C SER A 436 -6.81 -15.02 -24.11
N PHE A 437 -7.07 -16.30 -24.39
CA PHE A 437 -6.35 -17.42 -23.80
C PHE A 437 -4.88 -17.47 -24.27
N GLU A 438 -4.61 -17.25 -25.56
CA GLU A 438 -3.24 -17.18 -26.09
C GLU A 438 -2.43 -16.04 -25.49
N ARG A 439 -3.06 -14.89 -25.23
CA ARG A 439 -2.39 -13.73 -24.62
C ARG A 439 -2.09 -13.92 -23.12
N GLY A 440 -2.78 -14.85 -22.45
CA GLY A 440 -2.48 -15.30 -21.09
C GLY A 440 -2.36 -14.15 -20.08
N ARG A 441 -1.26 -14.13 -19.29
CA ARG A 441 -1.02 -13.11 -18.26
C ARG A 441 -0.73 -11.71 -18.82
N GLY A 442 -0.32 -11.59 -20.09
CA GLY A 442 -0.05 -10.29 -20.72
C GLY A 442 -1.30 -9.47 -21.07
N LEU A 443 -2.50 -10.00 -20.78
CA LEU A 443 -3.76 -9.25 -20.84
C LEU A 443 -4.02 -8.48 -19.52
N LEU A 444 -3.49 -8.98 -18.41
CA LEU A 444 -3.77 -8.48 -17.07
C LEU A 444 -2.75 -7.38 -16.72
N ASP A 445 -3.26 -6.28 -16.16
CA ASP A 445 -2.42 -5.17 -15.68
C ASP A 445 -1.85 -5.45 -14.28
N ILE A 446 -0.93 -4.59 -13.82
CA ILE A 446 -0.28 -4.69 -12.50
C ILE A 446 -1.27 -4.79 -11.33
N ASP A 447 -2.49 -4.24 -11.51
CA ASP A 447 -3.58 -4.34 -10.53
C ASP A 447 -3.99 -5.80 -10.24
N PHE A 448 -3.74 -6.72 -11.17
CA PHE A 448 -4.09 -8.15 -11.04
C PHE A 448 -2.86 -9.06 -10.98
N THR A 449 -1.78 -8.71 -11.69
CA THR A 449 -0.56 -9.52 -11.75
C THR A 449 0.41 -9.21 -10.62
N GLY A 450 0.34 -8.02 -10.04
CA GLY A 450 1.40 -7.47 -9.21
C GLY A 450 2.66 -7.18 -10.03
N GLY A 451 3.52 -6.30 -9.52
CA GLY A 451 4.77 -5.94 -10.20
C GLY A 451 5.01 -4.44 -10.21
N VAL A 452 5.91 -4.00 -11.08
CA VAL A 452 6.31 -2.60 -11.22
C VAL A 452 5.92 -2.11 -12.61
N SER A 453 5.24 -0.97 -12.64
CA SER A 453 4.95 -0.23 -13.86
C SER A 453 5.77 1.06 -13.87
N VAL A 454 6.64 1.19 -14.86
CA VAL A 454 7.48 2.37 -15.05
C VAL A 454 7.06 3.05 -16.35
N GLU A 455 6.72 4.33 -16.24
CA GLU A 455 6.50 5.18 -17.39
C GLU A 455 7.79 5.95 -17.72
N ALA A 456 8.33 5.73 -18.91
CA ALA A 456 9.56 6.36 -19.39
C ALA A 456 9.24 7.35 -20.52
N LEU A 457 9.63 8.62 -20.33
CA LEU A 457 9.56 9.67 -21.34
C LEU A 457 10.97 9.98 -21.87
N PHE A 458 11.17 9.79 -23.17
CA PHE A 458 12.43 10.04 -23.87
C PHE A 458 12.42 11.39 -24.59
N GLU A 459 13.57 12.09 -24.57
CA GLU A 459 13.74 13.37 -25.28
C GLU A 459 13.57 13.21 -26.81
N LYS A 460 14.04 12.09 -27.35
CA LYS A 460 13.99 11.72 -28.77
C LYS A 460 13.16 10.45 -28.99
N PRO A 461 12.38 10.36 -30.08
CA PRO A 461 11.69 9.14 -30.47
C PRO A 461 12.62 7.92 -30.49
N GLN A 462 12.24 6.87 -29.79
CA GLN A 462 12.88 5.56 -29.74
C GLN A 462 11.97 4.52 -30.41
N ASN A 463 12.54 3.39 -30.83
CA ASN A 463 11.76 2.27 -31.32
C ASN A 463 11.32 1.38 -30.13
N VAL A 464 10.07 0.89 -30.15
CA VAL A 464 9.58 -0.07 -29.14
C VAL A 464 10.46 -1.32 -29.10
N ALA A 465 10.90 -1.82 -30.26
CA ALA A 465 11.71 -3.03 -30.35
C ALA A 465 13.05 -2.85 -29.63
N ASP A 466 13.66 -1.67 -29.80
CA ASP A 466 14.89 -1.29 -29.15
C ASP A 466 14.76 -1.29 -27.62
N ILE A 467 13.68 -0.71 -27.10
CA ILE A 467 13.43 -0.67 -25.66
C ILE A 467 13.14 -2.06 -25.14
N ARG A 468 12.29 -2.83 -25.82
CA ARG A 468 11.96 -4.21 -25.46
C ARG A 468 13.19 -5.10 -25.38
N GLU A 469 14.14 -4.93 -26.31
CA GLU A 469 15.39 -5.66 -26.30
C GLU A 469 16.27 -5.29 -25.09
N ARG A 470 16.33 -4.00 -24.75
CA ARG A 470 17.11 -3.48 -23.60
C ARG A 470 16.51 -3.87 -22.26
N VAL A 471 15.21 -4.08 -22.18
CA VAL A 471 14.52 -4.51 -20.95
C VAL A 471 14.19 -6.00 -20.93
N ARG A 472 14.62 -6.79 -21.93
CA ARG A 472 14.24 -8.20 -22.09
C ARG A 472 14.62 -9.08 -20.89
N ASP A 473 15.64 -8.65 -20.15
CA ASP A 473 16.18 -9.40 -19.00
C ASP A 473 15.26 -9.26 -17.76
N LEU A 474 14.24 -8.40 -17.83
CA LEU A 474 13.19 -8.30 -16.81
C LEU A 474 12.11 -9.39 -17.01
N PRO A 475 11.64 -10.03 -15.93
CA PRO A 475 10.67 -11.12 -16.00
C PRO A 475 9.28 -10.64 -16.43
N ASP A 476 8.68 -11.33 -17.39
CA ASP A 476 7.35 -11.03 -17.93
C ASP A 476 7.18 -9.57 -18.39
N VAL A 477 8.26 -8.99 -18.94
CA VAL A 477 8.27 -7.57 -19.33
C VAL A 477 7.37 -7.29 -20.54
N THR A 478 6.50 -6.31 -20.38
CA THR A 478 5.65 -5.79 -21.45
C THR A 478 6.00 -4.32 -21.68
N VAL A 479 6.40 -4.01 -22.92
CA VAL A 479 6.66 -2.62 -23.35
C VAL A 479 5.54 -2.18 -24.27
N GLN A 480 4.84 -1.12 -23.88
CA GLN A 480 3.78 -0.48 -24.66
C GLN A 480 4.20 0.94 -25.03
N ASP A 481 4.06 1.31 -26.30
CA ASP A 481 4.17 2.72 -26.74
C ASP A 481 2.90 3.44 -26.32
N ILE A 482 3.01 4.42 -25.42
CA ILE A 482 1.87 5.24 -25.02
C ILE A 482 1.94 6.54 -25.80
N HIS A 483 0.91 6.79 -26.61
CA HIS A 483 0.79 8.06 -27.30
C HIS A 483 -0.12 9.02 -26.53
N ILE A 484 0.46 10.15 -26.17
CA ILE A 484 -0.26 11.24 -25.52
C ILE A 484 -0.28 12.41 -26.50
N GLY A 485 -1.45 12.59 -27.13
CA GLY A 485 -1.74 13.57 -28.19
C GLY A 485 -0.86 14.83 -28.23
N GLY A 486 -0.21 15.02 -29.39
CA GLY A 486 0.79 16.05 -29.66
C GLY A 486 2.22 15.51 -29.68
N GLU A 487 2.51 14.39 -29.01
CA GLU A 487 3.84 13.78 -28.97
C GLU A 487 4.11 12.89 -30.21
N PRO A 488 5.26 12.99 -30.89
CA PRO A 488 5.63 12.02 -31.93
C PRO A 488 5.72 10.60 -31.37
N LEU A 489 5.32 9.60 -32.17
CA LEU A 489 5.42 8.16 -31.85
C LEU A 489 6.81 7.80 -31.33
N GLY A 490 6.87 6.90 -30.33
CA GLY A 490 8.12 6.43 -29.76
C GLY A 490 8.76 7.35 -28.73
N LYS A 491 8.07 8.38 -28.22
CA LYS A 491 8.63 9.20 -27.12
C LYS A 491 8.35 8.63 -25.73
N ARG A 492 7.23 7.93 -25.56
CA ARG A 492 6.75 7.56 -24.23
C ARG A 492 6.39 6.09 -24.21
N PHE A 493 6.88 5.38 -23.20
CA PHE A 493 6.70 3.95 -23.08
C PHE A 493 6.27 3.59 -21.68
N LEU A 494 5.32 2.67 -21.59
CA LEU A 494 4.98 1.98 -20.36
C LEU A 494 5.69 0.64 -20.35
N ILE A 495 6.51 0.44 -19.33
CA ILE A 495 7.26 -0.79 -19.11
C ILE A 495 6.65 -1.43 -17.87
N ILE A 496 5.93 -2.53 -18.07
CA ILE A 496 5.34 -3.33 -17.01
C ILE A 496 6.19 -4.56 -16.83
N THR A 497 6.59 -4.87 -15.60
CA THR A 497 7.33 -6.08 -15.27
C THR A 497 6.69 -6.75 -14.05
N SER A 498 6.68 -8.08 -14.05
CA SER A 498 6.26 -8.88 -12.88
C SER A 498 7.29 -8.82 -11.75
N LYS A 499 8.45 -8.18 -11.99
CA LYS A 499 9.44 -7.87 -10.97
C LYS A 499 8.82 -6.86 -9.99
N SER A 500 8.18 -7.36 -8.94
CA SER A 500 8.09 -6.65 -7.68
C SER A 500 9.53 -6.51 -7.19
N ASP A 501 10.03 -5.31 -6.92
CA ASP A 501 11.27 -5.17 -6.15
C ASP A 501 11.01 -5.69 -4.71
N ILE A 502 10.97 -7.01 -4.62
CA ILE A 502 11.26 -7.85 -3.46
C ILE A 502 12.49 -8.66 -3.90
N ASP A 503 13.47 -7.97 -4.47
CA ASP A 503 14.81 -8.53 -4.64
C ASP A 503 15.57 -8.19 -3.36
N GLU A 504 15.43 -9.08 -2.36
CA GLU A 504 16.31 -9.18 -1.17
C GLU A 504 17.80 -9.37 -1.54
N THR A 505 18.16 -9.31 -2.82
CA THR A 505 19.52 -9.53 -3.33
C THR A 505 20.46 -8.33 -3.17
N ASP A 506 19.96 -7.11 -2.94
CA ASP A 506 20.82 -5.93 -2.72
C ASP A 506 21.06 -5.58 -1.23
N LEU A 507 20.51 -6.36 -0.29
CA LEU A 507 20.79 -6.22 1.13
C LEU A 507 21.66 -7.39 1.63
N GLN A 508 22.96 -7.33 1.31
CA GLN A 508 23.98 -8.06 2.07
C GLN A 508 24.11 -7.49 3.49
N GLN A 509 23.17 -7.81 4.39
CA GLN A 509 23.39 -7.90 5.84
C GLN A 509 22.43 -8.97 6.42
N PRO A 510 22.91 -9.88 7.30
CA PRO A 510 22.12 -11.03 7.74
C PRO A 510 21.10 -10.59 8.81
N GLY A 511 19.81 -10.76 8.51
CA GLY A 511 18.66 -10.56 9.39
C GLY A 511 17.49 -11.43 8.91
N PRO A 512 16.55 -11.83 9.80
CA PRO A 512 16.08 -13.21 9.86
C PRO A 512 15.20 -13.62 8.67
N LYS A 513 15.63 -14.71 8.04
CA LYS A 513 14.92 -15.43 6.99
C LYS A 513 13.50 -15.79 7.45
N THR A 514 12.50 -15.47 6.65
CA THR A 514 11.13 -15.90 6.96
C THR A 514 10.94 -17.39 6.65
N ASN A 515 10.53 -18.10 7.71
CA ASN A 515 9.64 -19.25 7.77
C ASN A 515 10.16 -20.66 7.34
N ILE A 516 10.22 -21.52 8.36
CA ILE A 516 10.35 -22.99 8.42
C ILE A 516 11.77 -23.61 8.31
N GLU A 517 12.84 -22.88 7.95
CA GLU A 517 14.22 -23.45 8.09
C GLU A 517 14.54 -23.84 9.54
N TRP A 518 14.04 -23.05 10.48
CA TRP A 518 14.35 -23.13 11.89
C TRP A 518 13.61 -24.26 12.64
N VAL A 519 12.59 -24.90 12.05
CA VAL A 519 11.88 -26.01 12.68
C VAL A 519 12.76 -27.26 12.77
N GLU A 520 13.57 -27.50 11.74
CA GLU A 520 14.55 -28.58 11.74
C GLU A 520 15.66 -28.29 12.77
N GLU A 521 16.10 -27.02 12.88
CA GLU A 521 17.04 -26.59 13.92
C GLU A 521 16.46 -26.77 15.34
N LEU A 522 15.17 -26.48 15.56
CA LEU A 522 14.52 -26.75 16.83
C LEU A 522 14.51 -28.24 17.19
N ILE A 523 14.26 -29.12 16.20
CA ILE A 523 14.26 -30.57 16.40
C ILE A 523 15.69 -31.03 16.75
N GLU A 524 16.71 -30.53 16.04
CA GLU A 524 18.12 -30.79 16.31
C GLU A 524 18.52 -30.31 17.72
N LEU A 525 18.14 -29.09 18.10
CA LEU A 525 18.38 -28.53 19.44
C LEU A 525 17.68 -29.30 20.55
N ALA A 526 16.50 -29.85 20.28
CA ALA A 526 15.78 -30.72 21.21
C ALA A 526 16.37 -32.14 21.29
N GLY A 527 17.41 -32.45 20.52
CA GLY A 527 18.09 -33.75 20.50
C GLY A 527 17.45 -34.79 19.58
N GLY A 528 16.64 -34.37 18.60
CA GLY A 528 16.05 -35.22 17.58
C GLY A 528 16.74 -35.11 16.22
N GLU A 529 16.53 -36.09 15.36
CA GLU A 529 17.01 -36.06 13.97
C GLU A 529 15.84 -35.74 13.01
N PRO A 530 15.91 -34.65 12.23
CA PRO A 530 14.89 -34.35 11.22
C PRO A 530 14.81 -35.46 10.16
N ILE A 531 13.60 -35.84 9.78
CA ILE A 531 13.37 -36.94 8.83
C ILE A 531 13.59 -36.55 7.35
N PHE A 532 13.56 -35.24 7.05
CA PHE A 532 13.80 -34.65 5.72
C PHE A 532 14.79 -33.47 5.78
N PRO A 533 16.05 -33.67 6.23
CA PRO A 533 17.03 -32.58 6.40
C PRO A 533 17.39 -31.87 5.09
N GLU A 534 17.14 -32.51 3.94
CA GLU A 534 17.34 -31.92 2.62
C GLU A 534 16.38 -30.76 2.32
N LEU A 535 15.19 -30.75 2.93
CA LEU A 535 14.16 -29.74 2.68
C LEU A 535 14.45 -28.40 3.39
N ARG A 536 15.43 -28.38 4.30
CA ARG A 536 15.99 -27.17 4.91
C ARG A 536 16.34 -26.12 3.88
N LYS A 537 17.01 -26.53 2.78
CA LYS A 537 17.56 -25.63 1.76
C LYS A 537 16.50 -25.02 0.84
N THR A 538 15.25 -25.49 0.90
CA THR A 538 14.18 -25.05 0.01
C THR A 538 13.46 -23.82 0.57
N ARG A 539 13.72 -22.63 0.00
CA ARG A 539 13.22 -21.36 0.55
C ARG A 539 11.69 -21.18 0.56
N LYS A 540 10.93 -21.87 -0.29
CA LYS A 540 9.47 -21.72 -0.40
C LYS A 540 8.73 -22.86 0.31
N ALA A 541 7.71 -22.54 1.10
CA ALA A 541 6.86 -23.54 1.80
C ALA A 541 6.27 -24.60 0.84
N MET A 542 5.89 -24.20 -0.37
CA MET A 542 5.36 -25.12 -1.40
C MET A 542 6.38 -26.18 -1.83
N GLY A 543 7.68 -25.86 -1.77
CA GLY A 543 8.76 -26.81 -2.08
C GLY A 543 9.16 -27.72 -0.91
N ARG A 544 8.52 -27.57 0.26
CA ARG A 544 8.69 -28.43 1.44
C ARG A 544 7.51 -29.38 1.67
N VAL A 545 6.50 -29.34 0.80
CA VAL A 545 5.36 -30.26 0.87
C VAL A 545 5.81 -31.63 0.40
N VAL A 546 5.86 -32.58 1.33
CA VAL A 546 6.17 -33.99 1.04
C VAL A 546 4.90 -34.76 0.68
N GLN A 547 5.03 -35.69 -0.26
CA GLN A 547 3.92 -36.58 -0.62
C GLN A 547 3.73 -37.64 0.48
N PRO A 548 2.49 -38.08 0.77
CA PRO A 548 2.21 -39.07 1.81
C PRO A 548 3.04 -40.35 1.70
N GLU A 549 3.35 -40.79 0.49
CA GLU A 549 4.14 -42.01 0.21
C GLU A 549 5.60 -41.87 0.68
N GLN A 550 6.18 -40.67 0.56
CA GLN A 550 7.55 -40.38 1.01
C GLN A 550 7.67 -40.44 2.53
N VAL A 551 6.61 -40.07 3.25
CA VAL A 551 6.54 -40.16 4.71
C VAL A 551 6.47 -41.62 5.14
N ILE A 552 5.74 -42.47 4.41
CA ILE A 552 5.68 -43.91 4.65
C ILE A 552 7.04 -44.55 4.44
N GLU A 553 7.74 -44.21 3.35
CA GLU A 553 9.06 -44.74 3.03
C GLU A 553 10.13 -44.37 4.08
N ARG A 554 10.11 -43.13 4.56
CA ARG A 554 11.05 -42.66 5.60
C ARG A 554 10.70 -43.14 7.01
N ASN A 555 9.46 -43.56 7.23
CA ASN A 555 8.98 -44.19 8.47
C ASN A 555 9.41 -43.48 9.78
N PRO A 556 8.92 -42.25 10.04
CA PRO A 556 9.30 -41.48 11.23
C PRO A 556 8.84 -42.14 12.54
N ASP A 557 9.65 -41.98 13.60
CA ASP A 557 9.36 -42.46 14.96
C ASP A 557 8.38 -41.56 15.74
N VAL A 558 8.36 -40.27 15.44
CA VAL A 558 7.50 -39.25 16.04
C VAL A 558 7.03 -38.28 14.95
N ILE A 559 5.77 -37.87 15.01
CA ILE A 559 5.22 -36.81 14.14
C ILE A 559 4.74 -35.66 15.01
N PHE A 560 5.29 -34.46 14.77
CA PHE A 560 4.78 -33.22 15.33
C PHE A 560 3.83 -32.58 14.34
N ALA A 561 2.63 -32.24 14.81
CA ALA A 561 1.61 -31.60 13.99
C ALA A 561 1.27 -30.23 14.57
N SER A 562 1.22 -29.22 13.70
CA SER A 562 0.90 -27.84 14.10
C SER A 562 0.11 -27.15 13.00
N TRP A 563 -0.90 -26.38 13.39
CA TRP A 563 -1.72 -25.61 12.45
C TRP A 563 -1.86 -24.17 12.96
N CYS A 564 -1.66 -23.21 12.07
CA CYS A 564 -1.76 -21.79 12.42
C CYS A 564 -3.23 -21.42 12.68
N GLY A 565 -3.58 -21.16 13.94
CA GLY A 565 -4.90 -20.63 14.32
C GLY A 565 -6.07 -21.62 14.33
N MET A 566 -5.83 -22.93 14.13
CA MET A 566 -6.84 -23.98 14.30
C MET A 566 -6.25 -25.17 15.07
N LYS A 567 -7.12 -25.93 15.73
CA LYS A 567 -6.71 -27.16 16.42
C LYS A 567 -6.42 -28.27 15.41
N VAL A 568 -5.33 -29.01 15.60
CA VAL A 568 -4.95 -30.12 14.72
C VAL A 568 -5.89 -31.30 14.94
N ASN A 569 -6.42 -31.86 13.84
CA ASN A 569 -7.15 -33.11 13.88
C ASN A 569 -6.18 -34.29 13.73
N ILE A 570 -5.73 -34.85 14.86
CA ILE A 570 -4.78 -35.98 14.90
C ILE A 570 -5.40 -37.24 14.29
N ASP A 571 -6.68 -37.50 14.53
CA ASP A 571 -7.37 -38.69 13.99
C ASP A 571 -7.38 -38.68 12.47
N ALA A 572 -7.59 -37.52 11.85
CA ALA A 572 -7.53 -37.34 10.40
C ALA A 572 -6.12 -37.51 9.82
N ILE A 573 -5.07 -37.22 10.61
CA ILE A 573 -3.67 -37.48 10.22
C ILE A 573 -3.38 -38.97 10.28
N CYS A 574 -3.81 -39.65 11.34
CA CYS A 574 -3.64 -41.07 11.53
C CYS A 574 -4.46 -41.92 10.55
N SER A 575 -5.62 -41.43 10.09
CA SER A 575 -6.50 -42.13 9.15
C SER A 575 -6.09 -41.98 7.67
N ARG A 576 -4.90 -41.43 7.39
CA ARG A 576 -4.40 -41.28 6.01
C ARG A 576 -4.09 -42.66 5.41
N PRO A 577 -4.43 -42.90 4.13
CA PRO A 577 -4.15 -44.18 3.48
C PRO A 577 -2.67 -44.57 3.62
N GLY A 578 -2.40 -45.77 4.13
CA GLY A 578 -1.05 -46.30 4.30
C GLY A 578 -0.27 -45.80 5.53
N TRP A 579 -0.77 -44.81 6.28
CA TRP A 579 -0.07 -44.26 7.45
C TRP A 579 -0.12 -45.19 8.67
N GLU A 580 -1.00 -46.20 8.67
CA GLU A 580 -1.03 -47.28 9.66
C GLU A 580 0.31 -48.06 9.73
N ALA A 581 1.08 -48.06 8.64
CA ALA A 581 2.39 -48.71 8.57
C ALA A 581 3.52 -47.90 9.23
N ILE A 582 3.31 -46.61 9.50
CA ILE A 582 4.33 -45.70 10.06
C ILE A 582 4.50 -45.94 11.56
N ALA A 583 5.74 -46.03 12.03
CA ALA A 583 6.08 -46.27 13.44
C ALA A 583 5.44 -45.26 14.39
N ALA A 584 5.46 -43.97 14.04
CA ALA A 584 4.80 -42.92 14.81
C ALA A 584 3.29 -43.15 14.98
N VAL A 585 2.58 -43.56 13.93
CA VAL A 585 1.11 -43.75 13.97
C VAL A 585 0.76 -45.04 14.73
N ARG A 586 1.47 -46.14 14.46
CA ARG A 586 1.29 -47.42 15.15
C ARG A 586 1.50 -47.31 16.66
N ASN A 587 2.48 -46.51 17.07
CA ASN A 587 2.82 -46.31 18.48
C ASN A 587 2.08 -45.11 19.11
N ARG A 588 1.13 -44.48 18.40
CA ARG A 588 0.38 -43.29 18.85
C ARG A 588 1.28 -42.11 19.26
N ARG A 589 2.39 -41.91 18.55
CA ARG A 589 3.39 -40.84 18.74
C ARG A 589 3.17 -39.68 17.77
N VAL A 590 1.93 -39.22 17.67
CA VAL A 590 1.55 -38.03 16.90
C VAL A 590 1.11 -36.96 17.89
N TYR A 591 1.87 -35.86 17.98
CA TYR A 591 1.69 -34.84 19.01
C TYR A 591 1.34 -33.49 18.38
N GLU A 592 0.34 -32.82 18.93
CA GLU A 592 0.03 -31.43 18.58
C GLU A 592 1.00 -30.49 19.32
N ILE A 593 1.69 -29.63 18.57
CA ILE A 593 2.49 -28.54 19.12
C ILE A 593 1.86 -27.21 18.68
N PRO A 594 1.60 -26.26 19.61
CA PRO A 594 1.05 -24.95 19.27
C PRO A 594 1.90 -24.23 18.22
N SER A 595 1.26 -23.52 17.29
CA SER A 595 1.98 -22.79 16.22
C SER A 595 2.91 -21.71 16.78
N SER A 596 2.61 -21.14 17.95
CA SER A 596 3.48 -20.20 18.67
C SER A 596 4.79 -20.84 19.16
N HIS A 597 4.81 -22.15 19.38
CA HIS A 597 5.97 -22.88 19.92
C HIS A 597 6.84 -23.50 18.82
N ILE A 598 6.31 -23.68 17.60
CA ILE A 598 7.05 -24.38 16.52
C ILE A 598 6.98 -23.70 15.14
N LEU A 599 5.93 -22.93 14.80
CA LEU A 599 5.80 -22.31 13.47
C LEU A 599 6.18 -20.82 13.45
N GLN A 600 6.15 -20.15 14.60
CA GLN A 600 6.54 -18.75 14.75
C GLN A 600 7.93 -18.62 15.37
N PRO A 601 8.93 -18.07 14.65
CA PRO A 601 10.25 -17.81 15.24
C PRO A 601 10.12 -16.71 16.30
N GLY A 602 10.55 -16.98 17.52
CA GLY A 602 10.47 -16.06 18.65
C GLY A 602 10.96 -16.68 19.96
N PRO A 603 10.98 -15.92 21.08
CA PRO A 603 11.46 -16.43 22.36
C PRO A 603 10.72 -17.70 22.82
N ALA A 604 9.38 -17.71 22.68
CA ALA A 604 8.52 -18.82 23.07
C ALA A 604 8.90 -20.17 22.42
N SER A 605 9.39 -20.15 21.18
CA SER A 605 9.75 -21.38 20.49
C SER A 605 11.14 -21.90 20.85
N LEU A 606 12.08 -21.01 21.21
CA LEU A 606 13.38 -21.40 21.75
C LEU A 606 13.33 -21.79 23.24
N THR A 607 12.34 -21.30 23.99
CA THR A 607 12.12 -21.65 25.40
C THR A 607 11.13 -22.80 25.53
N GLU A 608 9.83 -22.52 25.40
CA GLU A 608 8.76 -23.50 25.59
C GLU A 608 8.74 -24.55 24.48
N GLY A 609 8.99 -24.14 23.23
CA GLY A 609 9.01 -25.03 22.08
C GLY A 609 10.09 -26.12 22.15
N VAL A 610 11.36 -25.72 22.32
CA VAL A 610 12.47 -26.69 22.49
C VAL A 610 12.24 -27.59 23.69
N GLN A 611 11.81 -27.05 24.84
CA GLN A 611 11.52 -27.85 26.03
C GLN A 611 10.41 -28.88 25.80
N GLN A 612 9.33 -28.47 25.13
CA GLN A 612 8.20 -29.34 24.81
C GLN A 612 8.60 -30.45 23.83
N ILE A 613 9.34 -30.12 22.77
CA ILE A 613 9.86 -31.09 21.80
C ILE A 613 10.82 -32.05 22.49
N HIS A 614 11.76 -31.55 23.30
CA HIS A 614 12.74 -32.35 24.02
C HIS A 614 12.07 -33.33 25.01
N ALA A 615 11.05 -32.88 25.75
CA ALA A 615 10.30 -33.74 26.66
C ALA A 615 9.61 -34.91 25.93
N ILE A 616 9.05 -34.64 24.75
CA ILE A 616 8.41 -35.67 23.92
C ILE A 616 9.45 -36.66 23.37
N LEU A 617 10.57 -36.16 22.83
CA LEU A 617 11.65 -37.00 22.30
C LEU A 617 12.29 -37.88 23.38
N ARG A 618 12.47 -37.34 24.59
CA ARG A 618 12.98 -38.10 25.74
C ARG A 618 12.02 -39.20 26.19
N ALA A 619 10.72 -38.96 26.15
CA ALA A 619 9.70 -39.97 26.47
C ALA A 619 9.63 -41.11 25.43
N VAL A 620 10.17 -40.88 24.23
CA VAL A 620 10.19 -41.86 23.13
C VAL A 620 11.49 -42.66 23.07
N SER A 621 12.59 -42.09 23.58
CA SER A 621 13.95 -42.68 23.58
C SER A 621 14.31 -43.44 24.85
N GLY A 622 13.48 -43.37 25.90
CA GLY A 622 13.50 -44.26 27.07
C GLY A 622 12.54 -45.43 26.88
#